data_AF-A0A7C4LRI3-F1
#
_entry.id   AF-A0A7C4LRI3-F1
#
_cell.length_a   1.000
_cell.length_b   1.000
_cell.length_c   1.000
_cell.angle_alpha   90.00
_cell.angle_beta   90.00
_cell.angle_gamma   90.00
#
_symmetry.space_group_name_H-M   'P 1'
#
loop_
_entity.id
_entity.type
_entity.pdbx_description
1 polymer ?
#
loop_
_entity_poly.entity_id
_entity_poly.type
_entity_poly.pdbx_seq_one_letter_code
_entity_poly.pdbx_strand_id
1 'polypeptide(L)'
;MNITNPLASGKHAAYYNEKLFEAGIGHVIVARFKGGGTRVEAGVFLVDVWCLGVKDAFFAEMTPEEFQSRILEKSHGEKLGPIEPACARKLVEDAVKYALSHGIAPHPDYKKGARVFGGINAGDCTRSFTFGKDGKPLYFQGPHDSPKRVDFILRQLTLHRGEGNFDFVLGGPVNSLPGEQYDDDWEDDAPDSGEPEKN
;
A
#
# COMPACT_ATOMS: atom_id res chain seq x y z
N MET A 1 11.00 -26.23 3.62
CA MET A 1 12.01 -25.82 2.62
C MET A 1 12.85 -24.74 3.27
N ASN A 2 14.11 -25.04 3.58
CA ASN A 2 15.04 -24.05 4.13
C ASN A 2 15.35 -23.05 3.02
N ILE A 3 14.88 -21.81 3.18
CA ILE A 3 15.39 -20.69 2.38
C ILE A 3 16.86 -20.60 2.73
N THR A 4 17.71 -20.99 1.77
CA THR A 4 19.16 -20.98 1.92
C THR A 4 19.59 -19.57 2.26
N ASN A 5 20.25 -19.47 3.41
CA ASN A 5 20.81 -18.25 3.96
C ASN A 5 21.65 -17.52 2.90
N PRO A 6 21.23 -16.35 2.36
CA PRO A 6 22.00 -15.63 1.36
C PRO A 6 23.16 -14.84 1.99
N LEU A 7 23.73 -15.32 3.11
CA LEU A 7 24.90 -14.73 3.78
C LEU A 7 26.21 -14.98 3.03
N ALA A 8 26.19 -14.82 1.70
CA ALA A 8 27.37 -14.50 0.92
C ALA A 8 27.38 -12.98 0.65
N SER A 9 27.97 -12.23 1.59
CA SER A 9 28.44 -10.83 1.44
C SER A 9 27.45 -9.65 1.43
N GLY A 10 26.13 -9.86 1.37
CA GLY A 10 25.17 -8.74 1.34
C GLY A 10 24.83 -8.17 2.74
N LYS A 11 25.04 -6.87 2.98
CA LYS A 11 24.44 -6.15 4.14
C LYS A 11 22.91 -6.09 4.07
N HIS A 12 22.32 -6.45 2.93
CA HIS A 12 20.90 -6.34 2.66
C HIS A 12 20.33 -7.62 2.05
N ALA A 13 19.07 -7.90 2.35
CA ALA A 13 18.24 -8.88 1.64
C ALA A 13 16.92 -8.21 1.24
N ALA A 14 16.28 -8.68 0.18
CA ALA A 14 14.99 -8.16 -0.22
C ALA A 14 14.09 -9.26 -0.79
N TYR A 15 12.78 -9.05 -0.60
CA TYR A 15 11.72 -9.97 -0.98
C TYR A 15 10.54 -9.18 -1.53
N TYR A 16 9.72 -9.83 -2.35
CA TYR A 16 8.48 -9.25 -2.86
C TYR A 16 7.45 -10.36 -3.12
N ASN A 17 6.17 -10.03 -3.15
CA ASN A 17 5.17 -10.98 -3.61
C ASN A 17 5.42 -11.31 -5.09
N GLU A 18 5.64 -12.60 -5.41
CA GLU A 18 6.03 -13.03 -6.77
C GLU A 18 4.97 -12.64 -7.83
N LYS A 19 3.71 -12.57 -7.41
CA LYS A 19 2.56 -12.20 -8.24
C LYS A 19 2.19 -10.72 -8.18
N LEU A 20 3.05 -9.86 -7.63
CA LEU A 20 2.78 -8.41 -7.46
C LEU A 20 2.20 -7.75 -8.73
N PHE A 21 2.75 -8.06 -9.91
CA PHE A 21 2.30 -7.47 -11.17
C PHE A 21 1.03 -8.11 -11.75
N GLU A 22 0.69 -9.33 -11.34
CA GLU A 22 -0.55 -10.02 -11.70
C GLU A 22 -1.71 -9.56 -10.80
N ALA A 23 -1.45 -9.43 -9.49
CA ALA A 23 -2.41 -9.02 -8.49
C ALA A 23 -2.60 -7.49 -8.40
N GLY A 24 -1.62 -6.72 -8.90
CA GLY A 24 -1.62 -5.26 -8.87
C GLY A 24 -1.20 -4.65 -7.55
N ILE A 25 -1.27 -5.40 -6.46
CA ILE A 25 -0.87 -4.98 -5.13
C ILE A 25 -0.12 -6.10 -4.41
N GLY A 26 0.88 -5.74 -3.60
CA GLY A 26 1.63 -6.71 -2.82
C GLY A 26 2.76 -6.06 -2.03
N HIS A 27 3.37 -6.85 -1.15
CA HIS A 27 4.46 -6.41 -0.30
C HIS A 27 5.79 -6.43 -1.05
N VAL A 28 6.60 -5.42 -0.79
CA VAL A 28 8.04 -5.39 -1.03
C VAL A 28 8.72 -5.18 0.32
N ILE A 29 9.66 -6.05 0.66
CA ILE A 29 10.35 -6.07 1.94
C ILE A 29 11.83 -5.92 1.67
N VAL A 30 12.47 -4.98 2.36
CA VAL A 30 13.93 -4.82 2.35
C VAL A 30 14.43 -4.91 3.79
N ALA A 31 15.43 -5.76 4.01
CA ALA A 31 16.09 -5.93 5.28
C ALA A 31 17.55 -5.47 5.19
N ARG A 32 18.02 -4.79 6.23
CA ARG A 32 19.42 -4.42 6.46
C ARG A 32 19.94 -5.09 7.72
N PHE A 33 20.99 -5.90 7.56
CA PHE A 33 21.62 -6.62 8.66
C PHE A 33 22.72 -5.77 9.30
N LYS A 34 22.72 -5.69 10.64
CA LYS A 34 23.64 -4.90 11.46
C LYS A 34 24.30 -5.77 12.53
N GLY A 35 25.39 -5.25 13.11
CA GLY A 35 26.05 -5.86 14.27
C GLY A 35 26.55 -7.28 14.00
N GLY A 36 27.09 -7.52 12.80
CA GLY A 36 27.52 -8.87 12.38
C GLY A 36 26.37 -9.84 12.08
N GLY A 37 25.15 -9.32 11.88
CA GLY A 37 23.97 -10.14 11.58
C GLY A 37 23.06 -10.39 12.79
N THR A 38 23.33 -9.78 13.95
CA THR A 38 22.54 -9.97 15.18
C THR A 38 21.29 -9.09 15.26
N ARG A 39 21.19 -8.05 14.42
CA ARG A 39 20.02 -7.17 14.32
C ARG A 39 19.63 -6.95 12.88
N VAL A 40 18.32 -6.94 12.62
CA VAL A 40 17.72 -6.64 11.33
C VAL A 40 16.88 -5.39 11.44
N GLU A 41 17.09 -4.45 10.52
CA GLU A 41 16.15 -3.38 10.25
C GLU A 41 15.38 -3.73 8.98
N ALA A 42 14.05 -3.75 9.05
CA ALA A 42 13.20 -4.09 7.91
C ALA A 42 12.29 -2.91 7.57
N GLY A 43 12.30 -2.52 6.30
CA GLY A 43 11.25 -1.69 5.70
C GLY A 43 10.31 -2.60 4.92
N VAL A 44 9.02 -2.51 5.23
CA VAL A 44 7.97 -3.29 4.58
C VAL A 44 7.01 -2.31 3.94
N PHE A 45 6.77 -2.49 2.63
CA PHE A 45 6.00 -1.57 1.81
C PHE A 45 4.87 -2.36 1.15
N LEU A 46 3.62 -1.95 1.36
CA LEU A 46 2.50 -2.41 0.55
C LEU A 46 2.47 -1.54 -0.71
N VAL A 47 2.82 -2.13 -1.84
CA VAL A 47 2.98 -1.45 -3.13
C VAL A 47 1.81 -1.82 -4.03
N ASP A 48 1.08 -0.81 -4.48
CA ASP A 48 0.11 -0.85 -5.57
C ASP A 48 0.82 -0.40 -6.85
N VAL A 49 1.08 -1.35 -7.75
CA VAL A 49 1.76 -1.10 -9.02
C VAL A 49 0.81 -0.64 -10.13
N TRP A 50 -0.50 -0.68 -9.90
CA TRP A 50 -1.49 -0.26 -10.89
C TRP A 50 -1.90 1.21 -10.74
N CYS A 51 -1.80 1.81 -9.56
CA CYS A 51 -2.23 3.20 -9.36
C CYS A 51 -1.50 3.92 -8.21
N LEU A 52 -1.65 3.43 -6.98
CA LEU A 52 -1.40 4.25 -5.78
C LEU A 52 0.07 4.32 -5.33
N GLY A 53 0.95 3.51 -5.90
CA GLY A 53 2.34 3.42 -5.45
C GLY A 53 2.41 2.80 -4.05
N VAL A 54 3.14 3.40 -3.11
CA VAL A 54 3.23 2.88 -1.73
C VAL A 54 1.95 3.24 -0.96
N LYS A 55 1.05 2.26 -0.82
CA LYS A 55 -0.25 2.40 -0.13
C LYS A 55 -0.12 2.37 1.39
N ASP A 56 0.82 1.56 1.89
CA ASP A 56 1.17 1.49 3.32
C ASP A 56 2.66 1.17 3.47
N ALA A 57 3.26 1.53 4.60
CA ALA A 57 4.64 1.23 4.92
C ALA A 57 4.87 1.15 6.41
N PHE A 58 5.73 0.24 6.84
CA PHE A 58 6.25 0.24 8.21
C PHE A 58 7.74 -0.04 8.25
N PHE A 59 8.33 0.34 9.40
CA PHE A 59 9.73 0.09 9.71
C PHE A 59 9.81 -0.63 11.05
N ALA A 60 10.63 -1.66 11.13
CA ALA A 60 10.83 -2.42 12.35
C ALA A 60 12.31 -2.79 12.54
N GLU A 61 12.77 -2.74 13.79
CA GLU A 61 14.04 -3.34 14.22
C GLU A 61 13.71 -4.62 15.00
N MET A 62 14.41 -5.71 14.68
CA MET A 62 14.13 -7.02 15.25
C MET A 62 15.35 -7.95 15.18
N THR A 63 15.27 -9.13 15.79
CA THR A 63 16.30 -10.16 15.60
C THR A 63 16.14 -10.88 14.25
N PRO A 64 17.17 -11.58 13.74
CA PRO A 64 17.05 -12.41 12.54
C PRO A 64 15.95 -13.47 12.63
N GLU A 65 15.75 -14.06 13.80
CA GLU A 65 14.72 -15.07 14.07
C GLU A 65 13.32 -14.46 14.01
N GLU A 66 13.16 -13.25 14.54
CA GLU A 66 11.91 -12.49 14.42
C GLU A 66 11.64 -12.08 12.97
N PHE A 67 12.67 -11.67 12.22
CA PHE A 67 12.53 -11.35 10.80
C PHE A 67 12.04 -12.56 9.99
N GLN A 68 12.66 -13.71 10.19
CA GLN A 68 12.25 -14.95 9.56
C GLN A 68 10.80 -15.32 9.93
N SER A 69 10.49 -15.41 11.23
CA SER A 69 9.21 -15.94 11.71
C SER A 69 8.04 -14.96 11.62
N ARG A 70 8.26 -13.64 11.71
CA ARG A 70 7.19 -12.63 11.71
C ARG A 70 6.98 -11.97 10.36
N ILE A 71 8.02 -11.83 9.56
CA ILE A 71 7.95 -11.11 8.29
C ILE A 71 7.90 -12.08 7.11
N LEU A 72 8.82 -13.04 7.05
CA LEU A 72 8.89 -13.94 5.90
C LEU A 72 7.85 -15.07 5.96
N GLU A 73 7.68 -15.69 7.13
CA GLU A 73 6.76 -16.83 7.29
C GLU A 73 5.30 -16.43 7.50
N LYS A 74 5.05 -15.26 8.11
CA LYS A 74 3.71 -14.75 8.41
C LYS A 74 3.20 -13.70 7.43
N SER A 75 3.91 -13.43 6.33
CA SER A 75 3.41 -12.52 5.29
C SER A 75 2.08 -13.05 4.74
N HIS A 76 0.98 -12.43 5.17
CA HIS A 76 -0.40 -12.88 5.00
C HIS A 76 -0.83 -12.96 3.52
N GLY A 77 -0.74 -14.15 2.92
CA GLY A 77 -1.59 -14.55 1.80
C GLY A 77 -0.90 -14.91 0.49
N GLU A 78 0.27 -14.34 0.18
CA GLU A 78 0.97 -14.61 -1.07
C GLU A 78 2.45 -14.93 -0.87
N LYS A 79 2.96 -15.84 -1.71
CA LYS A 79 4.34 -16.31 -1.68
C LYS A 79 5.32 -15.15 -1.92
N LEU A 80 6.22 -14.94 -0.96
CA LEU A 80 7.35 -14.04 -1.11
C LEU A 80 8.47 -14.76 -1.87
N GLY A 81 8.99 -14.09 -2.91
CA GLY A 81 10.17 -14.50 -3.64
C GLY A 81 11.34 -13.54 -3.38
N PRO A 82 12.59 -14.00 -3.52
CA PRO A 82 13.75 -13.12 -3.43
C PRO A 82 13.79 -12.12 -4.59
N ILE A 83 14.32 -10.93 -4.32
CA ILE A 83 14.64 -9.92 -5.33
C ILE A 83 15.96 -9.23 -4.95
N GLU A 84 16.73 -8.77 -5.93
CA GLU A 84 17.94 -7.99 -5.64
C GLU A 84 17.59 -6.72 -4.85
N PRO A 85 18.34 -6.36 -3.79
CA PRO A 85 18.04 -5.17 -2.99
C PRO A 85 17.96 -3.87 -3.80
N ALA A 86 18.84 -3.72 -4.81
CA ALA A 86 18.78 -2.61 -5.75
C ALA A 86 17.45 -2.57 -6.51
N CYS A 87 16.97 -3.72 -6.97
CA CYS A 87 15.71 -3.83 -7.68
C CYS A 87 14.49 -3.65 -6.79
N ALA A 88 14.53 -4.07 -5.53
CA ALA A 88 13.48 -3.78 -4.57
C ALA A 88 13.38 -2.26 -4.30
N ARG A 89 14.52 -1.59 -4.08
CA ARG A 89 14.56 -0.13 -3.92
C ARG A 89 14.00 0.56 -5.18
N LYS A 90 14.47 0.19 -6.36
CA LYS A 90 14.02 0.75 -7.64
C LYS A 90 12.51 0.55 -7.84
N LEU A 91 12.00 -0.65 -7.59
CA LEU A 91 10.58 -0.97 -7.68
C LEU A 91 9.74 -0.04 -6.80
N VAL A 92 10.11 0.10 -5.52
CA VAL A 92 9.39 0.95 -4.59
C VAL A 92 9.46 2.42 -5.01
N GLU A 93 10.65 2.93 -5.34
CA GLU A 93 10.83 4.32 -5.76
C GLU A 93 10.09 4.64 -7.07
N ASP A 94 10.11 3.73 -8.05
CA ASP A 94 9.44 3.92 -9.32
C ASP A 94 7.91 3.81 -9.16
N ALA A 95 7.40 2.98 -8.25
CA ALA A 95 5.98 2.95 -7.90
C ALA A 95 5.52 4.28 -7.28
N VAL A 96 6.34 4.86 -6.39
CA VAL A 96 6.09 6.19 -5.83
C VAL A 96 6.11 7.27 -6.92
N LYS A 97 7.09 7.25 -7.82
CA LYS A 97 7.15 8.19 -8.95
C LYS A 97 5.92 8.08 -9.85
N TYR A 98 5.46 6.85 -10.12
CA TYR A 98 4.26 6.60 -10.91
C TYR A 98 3.02 7.24 -10.27
N ALA A 99 2.77 6.98 -8.98
CA ALA A 99 1.64 7.57 -8.24
C ALA A 99 1.73 9.10 -8.15
N LEU A 100 2.92 9.65 -7.93
CA LEU A 100 3.16 11.10 -7.91
C LEU A 100 2.84 11.75 -9.26
N SER A 101 3.02 11.05 -10.38
CA SER A 101 2.64 11.55 -11.71
C SER A 101 1.12 11.69 -11.90
N HIS A 102 0.33 11.16 -10.97
CA HIS A 102 -1.11 11.34 -10.86
C HIS A 102 -1.51 12.33 -9.75
N GLY A 103 -0.56 12.96 -9.05
CA GLY A 103 -0.85 13.80 -7.89
C GLY A 103 -1.14 13.04 -6.59
N ILE A 104 -0.81 11.74 -6.55
CA ILE A 104 -1.03 10.89 -5.37
C ILE A 104 0.30 10.72 -4.62
N ALA A 105 0.34 11.22 -3.39
CA ALA A 105 1.50 11.05 -2.50
C ALA A 105 1.55 9.63 -1.91
N PRO A 106 2.76 9.08 -1.63
CA PRO A 106 2.88 7.81 -0.91
C PRO A 106 2.40 7.93 0.54
N HIS A 107 2.13 6.79 1.17
CA HIS A 107 1.76 6.73 2.58
C HIS A 107 2.73 7.54 3.48
N PRO A 108 2.26 8.28 4.51
CA PRO A 108 3.14 9.09 5.36
C PRO A 108 4.32 8.34 5.97
N ASP A 109 4.14 7.06 6.31
CA ASP A 109 5.19 6.21 6.88
C ASP A 109 6.24 5.74 5.86
N TYR A 110 6.03 5.99 4.56
CA TYR A 110 7.00 5.66 3.51
C TYR A 110 8.39 6.21 3.83
N LYS A 111 8.49 7.46 4.28
CA LYS A 111 9.78 8.08 4.63
C LYS A 111 10.49 7.35 5.77
N LYS A 112 9.73 6.81 6.73
CA LYS A 112 10.28 6.02 7.85
C LYS A 112 10.75 4.65 7.36
N GLY A 113 9.94 3.95 6.56
CA GLY A 113 10.30 2.68 5.93
C GLY A 113 11.53 2.78 5.03
N ALA A 114 11.60 3.83 4.20
CA ALA A 114 12.67 4.06 3.23
C ALA A 114 14.08 4.23 3.85
N ARG A 115 14.18 4.43 5.17
CA ARG A 115 15.47 4.45 5.88
C ARG A 115 16.27 3.16 5.70
N VAL A 116 15.60 2.04 5.44
CA VAL A 116 16.24 0.75 5.20
C VAL A 116 17.07 0.72 3.91
N PHE A 117 16.81 1.63 2.96
CA PHE A 117 17.52 1.70 1.69
C PHE A 117 18.94 2.27 1.79
N GLY A 118 19.37 2.72 2.98
CA GLY A 118 20.69 3.30 3.19
C GLY A 118 21.81 2.32 2.83
N GLY A 119 22.58 2.64 1.78
CA GLY A 119 23.65 1.81 1.25
C GLY A 119 23.27 0.92 0.07
N ILE A 120 22.03 1.03 -0.44
CA ILE A 120 21.58 0.38 -1.68
C ILE A 120 21.51 1.46 -2.76
N ASN A 121 22.12 1.27 -3.93
CA ASN A 121 21.90 2.16 -5.07
C ASN A 121 20.82 1.58 -6.00
N ALA A 122 19.74 2.31 -6.24
CA ALA A 122 18.67 1.86 -7.15
C ALA A 122 19.15 1.74 -8.61
N GLY A 123 20.17 2.52 -9.00
CA GLY A 123 20.76 2.49 -10.34
C GLY A 123 21.47 1.17 -10.68
N ASP A 124 21.81 0.36 -9.67
CA ASP A 124 22.44 -0.94 -9.88
C ASP A 124 21.44 -1.99 -10.40
N CYS A 125 20.13 -1.70 -10.34
CA CYS A 125 19.10 -2.57 -10.90
C CYS A 125 18.89 -2.32 -12.41
N THR A 126 19.20 -3.32 -13.21
CA THR A 126 19.02 -3.33 -14.67
C THR A 126 17.58 -3.59 -15.10
N ARG A 127 16.74 -4.18 -14.24
CA ARG A 127 15.33 -4.48 -14.52
C ARG A 127 14.50 -3.19 -14.67
N SER A 128 13.64 -3.14 -15.69
CA SER A 128 12.57 -2.14 -15.79
C SER A 128 11.26 -2.71 -15.25
N PHE A 129 10.45 -1.85 -14.63
CA PHE A 129 9.12 -2.20 -14.12
C PHE A 129 8.07 -1.40 -14.87
N THR A 130 6.98 -2.06 -15.24
CA THR A 130 5.83 -1.43 -15.88
C THR A 130 4.74 -1.24 -14.84
N PHE A 131 4.21 -0.02 -14.76
CA PHE A 131 3.15 0.36 -13.84
C PHE A 131 1.86 0.66 -14.60
N GLY A 132 0.73 0.60 -13.90
CA GLY A 132 -0.59 0.59 -14.52
C GLY A 132 -1.03 -0.79 -14.96
N LYS A 133 -2.31 -0.90 -15.30
CA LYS A 133 -2.90 -2.08 -15.92
C LYS A 133 -3.39 -1.72 -17.32
N ASP A 134 -3.01 -2.51 -18.31
CA ASP A 134 -3.38 -2.29 -19.72
C ASP A 134 -3.03 -0.87 -20.22
N GLY A 135 -1.91 -0.33 -19.73
CA GLY A 135 -1.38 0.99 -20.12
C GLY A 135 -1.97 2.20 -19.40
N LYS A 136 -2.89 2.01 -18.44
CA LYS A 136 -3.50 3.10 -17.67
C LYS A 136 -3.57 2.80 -16.17
N PRO A 137 -3.79 3.82 -15.31
CA PRO A 137 -4.00 3.57 -13.89
C PRO A 137 -5.29 2.79 -13.66
N LEU A 138 -5.24 1.82 -12.75
CA LEU A 138 -6.43 1.13 -12.26
C LEU A 138 -6.46 1.21 -10.73
N TYR A 139 -7.42 1.96 -10.19
CA TYR A 139 -7.61 2.09 -8.76
C TYR A 139 -8.56 1.02 -8.21
N PHE A 140 -8.10 0.21 -7.26
CA PHE A 140 -8.97 -0.64 -6.44
C PHE A 140 -9.19 0.00 -5.07
N GLN A 141 -10.46 0.24 -4.72
CA GLN A 141 -10.82 0.68 -3.38
C GLN A 141 -10.46 -0.42 -2.38
N GLY A 142 -9.57 -0.09 -1.45
CA GLY A 142 -9.21 -0.97 -0.35
C GLY A 142 -10.25 -0.90 0.78
N PRO A 143 -10.28 -1.90 1.67
CA PRO A 143 -11.21 -1.96 2.80
C PRO A 143 -11.05 -0.80 3.80
N HIS A 144 -9.94 -0.07 3.74
CA HIS A 144 -9.64 1.07 4.61
C HIS A 144 -9.74 2.43 3.90
N ASP A 145 -10.12 2.46 2.62
CA ASP A 145 -10.28 3.71 1.87
C ASP A 145 -11.63 4.36 2.22
N SER A 146 -11.59 5.48 2.93
CA SER A 146 -12.79 6.27 3.26
C SER A 146 -13.40 6.92 2.01
N PRO A 147 -14.68 7.30 2.02
CA PRO A 147 -15.31 8.01 0.90
C PRO A 147 -14.54 9.27 0.46
N LYS A 148 -14.02 10.05 1.43
CA LYS A 148 -13.17 11.23 1.14
C LYS A 148 -11.87 10.85 0.43
N ARG A 149 -11.27 9.72 0.79
CA ARG A 149 -10.05 9.22 0.16
C ARG A 149 -10.31 8.78 -1.27
N VAL A 150 -11.42 8.08 -1.50
CA VAL A 150 -11.89 7.65 -2.83
C VAL A 150 -12.11 8.86 -3.74
N ASP A 151 -12.90 9.84 -3.29
CA ASP A 151 -13.16 11.07 -4.03
C ASP A 151 -11.87 11.81 -4.40
N PHE A 152 -10.96 11.96 -3.43
CA PHE A 152 -9.65 12.54 -3.68
C PHE A 152 -8.88 11.81 -4.77
N ILE A 153 -8.82 10.46 -4.74
CA ILE A 153 -8.10 9.66 -5.75
C ILE A 153 -8.70 9.87 -7.14
N LEU A 154 -10.01 9.75 -7.27
CA LEU A 154 -10.70 9.89 -8.55
C LEU A 154 -10.49 11.30 -9.13
N ARG A 155 -10.59 12.34 -8.30
CA ARG A 155 -10.31 13.71 -8.71
C ARG A 155 -8.87 13.91 -9.19
N GLN A 156 -7.89 13.33 -8.48
CA GLN A 156 -6.48 13.40 -8.88
C GLN A 156 -6.24 12.70 -10.23
N LEU A 157 -6.84 11.52 -10.44
CA LEU A 157 -6.75 10.79 -11.70
C LEU A 157 -7.40 11.56 -12.84
N THR A 158 -8.61 12.09 -12.66
CA THR A 158 -9.28 12.95 -13.64
C THR A 158 -8.43 14.17 -13.99
N LEU A 159 -7.82 14.83 -13.01
CA LEU A 159 -6.99 16.01 -13.24
C LEU A 159 -5.71 15.70 -14.05
N HIS A 160 -5.04 14.57 -13.78
CA HIS A 160 -3.71 14.27 -14.35
C HIS A 160 -3.73 13.32 -15.56
N ARG A 161 -4.83 12.61 -15.77
CA ARG A 161 -4.99 11.68 -16.90
C ARG A 161 -6.15 12.06 -17.81
N GLY A 162 -7.14 12.79 -17.31
CA GLY A 162 -8.37 13.06 -18.03
C GLY A 162 -9.38 11.92 -17.87
N GLU A 163 -10.65 12.26 -18.09
CA GLU A 163 -11.75 11.29 -18.07
C GLU A 163 -11.53 10.20 -19.12
N GLY A 164 -11.84 8.94 -18.76
CA GLY A 164 -11.66 7.78 -19.65
C GLY A 164 -10.24 7.21 -19.74
N ASN A 165 -9.23 7.89 -19.16
CA ASN A 165 -7.82 7.47 -19.20
C ASN A 165 -7.33 6.77 -17.92
N PHE A 166 -8.26 6.33 -17.07
CA PHE A 166 -8.02 5.50 -15.90
C PHE A 166 -9.26 4.64 -15.63
N ASP A 167 -9.06 3.52 -14.94
CA ASP A 167 -10.15 2.68 -14.46
C ASP A 167 -10.21 2.69 -12.93
N PHE A 168 -11.35 2.29 -12.40
CA PHE A 168 -11.50 2.08 -10.97
C PHE A 168 -12.49 0.95 -10.67
N VAL A 169 -12.27 0.28 -9.54
CA VAL A 169 -13.19 -0.71 -8.97
C VAL A 169 -13.45 -0.28 -7.53
N LEU A 170 -14.69 0.12 -7.26
CA LEU A 170 -15.13 0.47 -5.92
C LEU A 170 -15.68 -0.79 -5.23
N GLY A 171 -15.05 -1.15 -4.12
CA GLY A 171 -15.51 -2.19 -3.24
C GLY A 171 -16.45 -1.58 -2.21
N GLY A 172 -17.75 -1.57 -2.51
CA GLY A 172 -18.73 -1.37 -1.45
C GLY A 172 -18.75 -2.57 -0.50
N PRO A 173 -19.23 -2.43 0.75
CA PRO A 173 -19.87 -3.58 1.39
C PRO A 173 -20.95 -4.10 0.43
N VAL A 174 -21.20 -5.41 0.44
CA VAL A 174 -22.27 -6.07 -0.34
C VAL A 174 -23.69 -5.51 -0.08
N ASN A 175 -23.85 -4.46 0.74
CA ASN A 175 -25.13 -3.83 1.10
C ASN A 175 -25.12 -2.29 0.96
N SER A 176 -24.44 -1.71 -0.02
CA SER A 176 -24.60 -0.26 -0.28
C SER A 176 -24.47 0.09 -1.75
N LEU A 177 -25.32 -0.51 -2.60
CA LEU A 177 -25.66 0.12 -3.87
C LEU A 177 -26.64 1.27 -3.58
N PRO A 178 -26.46 2.45 -4.18
CA PRO A 178 -27.40 3.54 -4.05
C PRO A 178 -28.64 3.23 -4.89
N GLY A 179 -29.77 3.05 -4.22
CA GLY A 179 -31.07 3.00 -4.86
C GLY A 179 -31.98 1.88 -4.36
N GLU A 180 -32.27 1.83 -3.07
CA GLU A 180 -33.65 1.61 -2.59
C GLU A 180 -33.84 2.50 -1.34
N GLN A 181 -35.02 3.12 -1.27
CA GLN A 181 -35.41 4.17 -0.33
C GLN A 181 -35.26 3.72 1.13
N TYR A 182 -34.62 4.56 1.95
CA TYR A 182 -34.98 4.62 3.36
C TYR A 182 -36.11 5.65 3.47
N ASP A 183 -37.34 5.18 3.40
CA ASP A 183 -38.48 5.92 3.93
C ASP A 183 -38.37 5.82 5.47
N ASP A 184 -37.58 6.71 6.07
CA ASP A 184 -37.62 6.93 7.52
C ASP A 184 -38.85 7.81 7.80
N ASP A 185 -39.99 7.16 8.02
CA ASP A 185 -41.09 7.71 8.81
C ASP A 185 -40.56 7.96 10.23
N TRP A 186 -39.99 9.16 10.43
CA TRP A 186 -39.60 9.63 11.75
C TRP A 186 -40.82 10.33 12.36
N GLU A 187 -41.47 9.66 13.31
CA GLU A 187 -42.50 10.24 14.17
C GLU A 187 -41.93 11.49 14.88
N ASP A 188 -42.61 12.62 14.65
CA ASP A 188 -42.41 13.89 15.35
C ASP A 188 -42.75 13.71 16.85
N ASP A 189 -41.80 13.28 17.67
CA ASP A 189 -41.84 13.53 19.11
C ASP A 189 -41.36 14.96 19.37
N ALA A 190 -42.28 15.90 19.15
CA ALA A 190 -42.13 17.30 19.50
C ALA A 190 -41.83 17.45 21.00
N PRO A 191 -40.90 18.35 21.39
CA PRO A 191 -40.65 18.63 22.80
C PRO A 191 -41.84 19.37 23.44
N ASP A 192 -42.27 18.85 24.60
CA ASP A 192 -43.27 19.41 25.52
C ASP A 192 -42.97 20.88 25.86
N SER A 193 -43.67 21.79 25.19
CA SER A 193 -43.74 23.21 25.54
C SER A 193 -44.90 23.41 26.51
N GLY A 194 -44.60 23.40 27.80
CA GLY A 194 -45.56 23.80 28.84
C GLY A 194 -46.10 25.22 28.57
N GLU A 195 -47.42 25.32 28.44
CA GLU A 195 -48.13 26.60 28.45
C GLU A 195 -48.32 27.11 29.89
N PRO A 196 -48.27 28.43 30.12
CA PRO A 196 -48.64 29.03 31.39
C PRO A 196 -50.16 29.23 31.50
N GLU A 197 -50.80 28.60 32.47
CA GLU A 197 -52.18 28.94 32.85
C GLU A 197 -52.24 30.30 33.57
N LYS A 198 -53.13 31.16 33.07
CA LYS A 198 -53.60 32.36 33.75
C LYS A 198 -54.61 31.97 34.84
N ASN A 199 -54.27 32.24 36.10
CA ASN A 199 -55.12 32.95 37.07
C ASN A 199 -54.34 33.25 38.35
#